data_AF-A0A3N1Q5B7-F1
#
_entry.id   AF-A0A3N1Q5B7-F1
#
_cell.length_a   1.000
_cell.length_b   1.000
_cell.length_c   1.000
_cell.angle_alpha   90.00
_cell.angle_beta   90.00
_cell.angle_gamma   90.00
#
_symmetry.space_group_name_H-M   'P 1'
#
loop_
_entity.id
_entity.type
_entity.pdbx_description
1 polymer ?
#
loop_
_entity_poly.entity_id
_entity_poly.type
_entity_poly.pdbx_seq_one_letter_code
_entity_poly.pdbx_strand_id
1 'polypeptide(L)'
;MGTSSRLLRYVESRKNLTGSACGLAGVGIALTGAAGGLWPLVVAGLYAAGALIAPPERPGTPHFPDADEQLDALRADFATLREYLAEVELPSAARDRLTELDALVEALLEPGWVSDPEHLHVLARAVRQDVPEAVDTFVRTRWWSRVAPGAEPPERHLVRQLSLLHGEMSEIAVALRQAEAIRQEIHTRYLEERGQ
;
A
#
# COMPACT_ATOMS: atom_id res chain seq x y z
N MET A 1 21.89 -11.64 10.93
CA MET A 1 20.54 -12.25 11.01
C MET A 1 20.15 -13.02 9.72
N GLY A 2 21.06 -13.78 9.10
CA GLY A 2 20.80 -14.42 7.79
C GLY A 2 20.74 -15.96 7.80
N THR A 3 21.18 -16.61 8.88
CA THR A 3 21.23 -18.08 8.99
C THR A 3 19.92 -18.68 9.51
N SER A 4 19.30 -18.09 10.54
CA SER A 4 17.99 -18.57 11.04
C SER A 4 16.88 -18.51 9.98
N SER A 5 16.85 -17.49 9.13
CA SER A 5 15.82 -17.37 8.08
C SER A 5 16.03 -18.34 6.91
N ARG A 6 17.25 -18.85 6.71
CA ARG A 6 17.51 -19.92 5.72
C ARG A 6 17.19 -21.29 6.31
N LEU A 7 17.51 -21.49 7.59
CA LEU A 7 17.19 -22.73 8.31
C LEU A 7 15.68 -22.91 8.49
N LEU A 8 14.94 -21.89 8.94
CA LEU A 8 13.48 -21.92 9.05
C LEU A 8 12.81 -22.24 7.72
N ARG A 9 13.24 -21.56 6.65
CA ARG A 9 12.76 -21.82 5.29
C ARG A 9 13.07 -23.22 4.78
N TYR A 10 14.22 -23.80 5.16
CA TYR A 10 14.51 -25.20 4.83
C TYR A 10 13.62 -26.16 5.62
N VAL A 11 13.38 -25.89 6.90
CA VAL A 11 12.50 -26.71 7.75
C VAL A 11 11.07 -26.73 7.19
N GLU A 12 10.58 -25.59 6.72
CA GLU A 12 9.26 -25.44 6.09
C GLU A 12 9.21 -25.89 4.62
N SER A 13 10.36 -26.23 4.03
CA SER A 13 10.44 -26.66 2.64
C SER A 13 9.66 -27.96 2.40
N ARG A 14 9.00 -28.04 1.24
CA ARG A 14 8.38 -29.29 0.76
C ARG A 14 9.39 -30.44 0.67
N LYS A 15 10.68 -30.15 0.47
CA LYS A 15 11.77 -31.14 0.46
C LYS A 15 11.99 -31.74 1.84
N ASN A 16 12.06 -30.90 2.88
CA ASN A 16 12.20 -31.38 4.25
C ASN A 16 10.94 -32.13 4.70
N LEU A 17 9.75 -31.62 4.42
CA LEU A 17 8.48 -32.29 4.79
C LEU A 17 8.34 -33.68 4.15
N THR A 18 8.61 -33.80 2.84
CA THR A 18 8.54 -35.10 2.14
C THR A 18 9.65 -36.03 2.60
N GLY A 19 10.87 -35.51 2.78
CA GLY A 19 11.99 -36.27 3.35
C GLY A 19 11.66 -36.79 4.75
N SER A 20 11.13 -35.95 5.64
CA SER A 20 10.73 -36.34 6.99
C SER A 20 9.62 -37.40 6.97
N ALA A 21 8.61 -37.27 6.11
CA ALA A 21 7.56 -38.29 5.97
C ALA A 21 8.13 -39.65 5.52
N CYS A 22 9.02 -39.67 4.52
CA CYS A 22 9.68 -40.90 4.09
C CYS A 22 10.65 -41.45 5.14
N GLY A 23 11.38 -40.59 5.85
CA GLY A 23 12.25 -40.98 6.97
C GLY A 23 11.48 -41.63 8.11
N LEU A 24 10.30 -41.10 8.45
CA LEU A 24 9.38 -41.69 9.44
C LEU A 24 8.88 -43.07 9.01
N ALA A 25 8.60 -43.29 7.73
CA ALA A 25 8.30 -44.63 7.20
C ALA A 25 9.49 -45.59 7.40
N GLY A 26 10.72 -45.09 7.22
CA GLY A 26 11.94 -45.84 7.53
C GLY A 26 12.07 -46.23 9.00
N VAL A 27 11.65 -45.35 9.92
CA VAL A 27 11.57 -45.67 11.36
C VAL A 27 10.53 -46.76 11.61
N GLY A 28 9.37 -46.71 10.94
CA GLY A 28 8.38 -47.77 11.00
C GLY A 28 8.94 -49.14 10.58
N ILE A 29 9.74 -49.18 9.51
CA ILE A 29 10.42 -50.41 9.05
C ILE A 29 11.49 -50.89 10.05
N ALA A 30 12.17 -49.96 10.73
CA ALA A 30 13.13 -50.32 11.77
C ALA A 30 12.46 -51.01 12.97
N LEU A 31 11.28 -50.52 13.37
CA LEU A 31 10.53 -51.04 14.52
C LEU A 31 9.99 -52.46 14.30
N THR A 32 9.79 -52.89 13.05
CA THR A 32 9.40 -54.29 12.75
C THR A 32 10.58 -55.26 12.78
N GLY A 33 11.80 -54.77 13.00
CA GLY A 33 13.04 -55.56 12.96
C GLY A 33 13.54 -55.86 11.55
N ALA A 34 12.80 -55.47 10.51
CA ALA A 34 13.13 -55.77 9.11
C ALA A 34 14.42 -55.09 8.63
N ALA A 35 14.79 -53.94 9.21
CA ALA A 35 16.02 -53.22 8.86
C ALA A 35 17.28 -53.70 9.60
N GLY A 36 17.14 -54.51 10.65
CA GLY A 36 18.26 -55.00 11.47
C GLY A 36 19.19 -53.87 11.97
N GLY A 37 20.50 -54.12 12.02
CA GLY A 37 21.49 -53.14 12.44
C GLY A 37 21.72 -51.97 11.47
N LEU A 38 21.17 -52.04 10.25
CA LEU A 38 21.32 -51.02 9.21
C LEU A 38 20.17 -49.99 9.22
N TRP A 39 19.31 -50.03 10.23
CA TRP A 39 18.17 -49.12 10.33
C TRP A 39 18.50 -47.62 10.18
N PRO A 40 19.64 -47.08 10.66
CA PRO A 40 19.95 -45.66 10.46
C PRO A 40 20.16 -45.32 8.98
N LEU A 41 20.76 -46.24 8.22
CA LEU A 41 20.98 -46.11 6.77
C LEU A 41 19.65 -46.14 6.00
N VAL A 42 18.69 -46.98 6.42
CA VAL A 42 17.35 -47.05 5.82
C VAL A 42 16.59 -45.75 6.03
N VAL A 43 16.60 -45.20 7.26
CA VAL A 43 15.96 -43.93 7.58
C VAL A 43 16.58 -42.78 6.77
N ALA A 44 17.92 -42.68 6.76
CA ALA A 44 18.62 -41.63 6.03
C ALA A 44 18.40 -41.73 4.51
N GLY A 45 18.40 -42.96 3.96
CA GLY A 45 18.15 -43.20 2.54
C GLY A 45 16.74 -42.83 2.12
N LEU A 46 15.73 -43.20 2.93
CA LEU A 46 14.35 -42.84 2.66
C LEU A 46 14.11 -41.34 2.80
N TYR A 47 14.74 -40.68 3.77
CA TYR A 47 14.69 -39.22 3.88
C TYR A 47 15.29 -38.55 2.64
N ALA A 48 16.47 -38.97 2.19
CA ALA A 48 17.13 -38.42 1.02
C ALA A 48 16.31 -38.65 -0.26
N ALA A 49 15.75 -39.85 -0.43
CA ALA A 49 14.87 -40.17 -1.55
C ALA A 49 13.59 -39.32 -1.54
N GLY A 50 12.95 -39.17 -0.38
CA GLY A 50 11.78 -38.31 -0.21
C GLY A 50 12.08 -36.84 -0.51
N ALA A 51 13.23 -36.34 -0.05
CA ALA A 51 13.65 -34.96 -0.32
C ALA A 51 13.97 -34.70 -1.80
N LEU A 52 14.47 -35.70 -2.54
CA LEU A 52 14.77 -35.61 -3.96
C LEU A 52 13.52 -35.69 -4.86
N ILE A 53 12.54 -36.51 -4.46
CA ILE A 53 11.27 -36.68 -5.20
C ILE A 53 10.29 -35.53 -4.89
N ALA A 54 10.51 -34.83 -3.77
CA ALA A 54 9.65 -33.73 -3.34
C ALA A 54 9.38 -32.73 -4.48
N PRO A 55 8.11 -32.29 -4.64
CA PRO A 55 7.76 -31.31 -5.66
C PRO A 55 8.64 -30.07 -5.58
N PRO A 56 9.11 -29.52 -6.71
CA PRO A 56 9.94 -28.33 -6.71
C PRO A 56 9.20 -27.17 -6.05
N GLU A 57 9.92 -26.39 -5.26
CA GLU A 57 9.43 -25.13 -4.73
C GLU A 57 9.09 -24.22 -5.91
N ARG A 58 7.84 -23.80 -5.99
CA ARG A 58 7.43 -22.78 -6.95
C ARG A 58 7.72 -21.42 -6.31
N PRO A 59 8.30 -20.46 -7.05
CA PRO A 59 8.34 -19.08 -6.59
C PRO A 59 6.91 -18.66 -6.21
N GLY A 60 6.78 -17.92 -5.11
CA GLY A 60 5.49 -17.31 -4.77
C GLY A 60 5.02 -16.44 -5.93
N THR A 61 3.71 -16.39 -6.16
CA THR A 61 3.13 -15.41 -7.07
C THR A 61 3.50 -14.01 -6.58
N PRO A 62 3.92 -13.08 -7.46
CA PRO A 62 4.14 -11.70 -7.06
C PRO A 62 2.86 -11.13 -6.42
N HIS A 63 3.02 -10.44 -5.30
CA HIS A 63 1.92 -9.73 -4.66
C HIS A 63 1.75 -8.38 -5.35
N PHE A 64 0.54 -8.12 -5.85
CA PHE A 64 0.15 -6.81 -6.36
C PHE A 64 -0.87 -6.23 -5.38
N PRO A 65 -0.65 -5.01 -4.87
CA PRO A 65 -1.54 -4.47 -3.86
C PRO A 65 -2.95 -4.27 -4.41
N ASP A 66 -3.95 -4.70 -3.65
CA ASP A 66 -5.35 -4.44 -3.98
C ASP A 66 -5.73 -2.97 -3.70
N ALA A 67 -6.98 -2.60 -4.00
CA ALA A 67 -7.43 -1.22 -3.86
C ALA A 67 -7.39 -0.74 -2.40
N ASP A 68 -7.69 -1.62 -1.44
CA ASP A 68 -7.70 -1.29 -0.02
C ASP A 68 -6.26 -1.09 0.50
N GLU A 69 -5.32 -1.96 0.11
CA GLU A 69 -3.90 -1.81 0.42
C GLU A 69 -3.31 -0.52 -0.19
N GLN A 70 -3.71 -0.15 -1.41
CA GLN A 70 -3.28 1.10 -2.03
C GLN A 70 -3.83 2.33 -1.30
N LEU A 71 -5.08 2.28 -0.85
CA LEU A 71 -5.72 3.35 -0.10
C LEU A 71 -5.07 3.51 1.28
N ASP A 72 -4.78 2.41 1.98
CA ASP A 72 -4.08 2.44 3.26
C ASP A 72 -2.65 2.97 3.14
N ALA A 73 -1.92 2.56 2.10
CA ALA A 73 -0.61 3.11 1.79
C ALA A 73 -0.68 4.63 1.54
N LEU A 74 -1.69 5.09 0.78
CA LEU A 74 -1.88 6.51 0.52
C LEU A 74 -2.27 7.31 1.78
N ARG A 75 -3.06 6.73 2.69
CA ARG A 75 -3.34 7.35 4.00
C ARG A 75 -2.08 7.52 4.84
N ALA A 76 -1.20 6.51 4.84
CA ALA A 76 0.09 6.60 5.53
C ALA A 76 1.01 7.66 4.92
N ASP A 77 1.05 7.76 3.58
CA ASP A 77 1.79 8.80 2.87
C ASP A 77 1.23 10.19 3.18
N PHE A 78 -0.10 10.34 3.24
CA PHE A 78 -0.76 11.60 3.58
C PHE A 78 -0.47 12.02 5.04
N ALA A 79 -0.46 11.08 5.98
CA ALA A 79 -0.04 11.35 7.35
C ALA A 79 1.42 11.83 7.41
N THR A 80 2.31 11.16 6.68
CA THR A 80 3.72 11.57 6.57
C THR A 80 3.87 12.97 5.98
N LEU A 81 3.08 13.29 4.95
CA LEU A 81 3.04 14.62 4.35
C LEU A 81 2.63 15.68 5.38
N ARG A 82 1.57 15.42 6.16
CA ARG A 82 1.08 16.36 7.19
C ARG A 82 2.14 16.63 8.26
N GLU A 83 2.85 15.59 8.69
CA GLU A 83 3.98 15.74 9.63
C GLU A 83 5.07 16.63 9.05
N TYR A 84 5.46 16.41 7.79
CA TYR A 84 6.42 17.28 7.09
C TYR A 84 5.93 18.73 7.01
N LEU A 85 4.68 18.96 6.61
CA LEU A 85 4.12 20.30 6.43
C LEU A 85 3.97 21.06 7.75
N ALA A 86 3.79 20.36 8.87
CA ALA A 86 3.75 20.98 10.20
C ALA A 86 5.10 21.59 10.62
N GLU A 87 6.21 21.02 10.16
CA GLU A 87 7.56 21.52 10.43
C GLU A 87 7.95 22.71 9.52
N VAL A 88 7.24 22.93 8.41
CA VAL A 88 7.54 23.99 7.45
C VAL A 88 6.88 25.32 7.83
N GLU A 89 7.68 26.38 7.90
CA GLU A 89 7.16 27.74 8.11
C GLU A 89 6.45 28.28 6.86
N LEU A 90 5.15 28.07 6.80
CA LEU A 90 4.28 28.62 5.75
C LEU A 90 3.64 29.97 6.15
N PRO A 91 3.41 30.89 5.19
CA PRO A 91 2.58 32.09 5.39
C PRO A 91 1.15 31.72 5.81
N SER A 92 0.46 32.59 6.56
CA SER A 92 -0.90 32.31 7.07
C SER A 92 -1.88 31.92 5.97
N ALA A 93 -1.94 32.70 4.89
CA ALA A 93 -2.84 32.41 3.76
C ALA A 93 -2.56 31.05 3.09
N ALA A 94 -1.30 30.59 3.08
CA ALA A 94 -0.96 29.27 2.56
C ALA A 94 -1.35 28.15 3.55
N ARG A 95 -1.19 28.39 4.86
CA ARG A 95 -1.65 27.45 5.90
C ARG A 95 -3.17 27.28 5.90
N ASP A 96 -3.91 28.37 5.76
CA ASP A 96 -5.38 28.33 5.70
C ASP A 96 -5.82 27.49 4.49
N ARG A 97 -5.22 27.74 3.32
CA ARG A 97 -5.52 26.98 2.11
C ARG A 97 -5.11 25.52 2.18
N LEU A 98 -3.97 25.23 2.82
CA LEU A 98 -3.53 23.87 3.06
C LEU A 98 -4.49 23.14 4.01
N THR A 99 -5.01 23.81 5.04
CA THR A 99 -6.00 23.22 5.97
C THR A 99 -7.28 22.82 5.23
N GLU A 100 -7.76 23.66 4.30
CA GLU A 100 -8.90 23.33 3.45
C GLU A 100 -8.62 22.14 2.53
N LEU A 101 -7.43 22.07 1.95
CA LEU A 101 -6.99 20.95 1.12
C LEU A 101 -6.89 19.66 1.95
N ASP A 102 -6.27 19.72 3.13
CA ASP A 102 -6.08 18.58 4.02
C ASP A 102 -7.42 17.98 4.43
N ALA A 103 -8.38 18.81 4.85
CA ALA A 103 -9.71 18.34 5.22
C ALA A 103 -10.44 17.66 4.05
N LEU A 104 -10.26 18.18 2.83
CA LEU A 104 -10.87 17.60 1.64
C LEU A 104 -10.22 16.26 1.25
N VAL A 105 -8.89 16.19 1.28
CA VAL A 105 -8.14 14.95 1.01
C VAL A 105 -8.45 13.89 2.06
N GLU A 106 -8.51 14.27 3.35
CA GLU A 106 -8.88 13.38 4.45
C GLU A 106 -10.27 12.76 4.23
N ALA A 107 -11.25 13.57 3.84
CA ALA A 107 -12.59 13.09 3.53
C ALA A 107 -12.63 12.16 2.30
N LEU A 108 -11.86 12.48 1.25
CA LEU A 108 -11.77 11.64 0.05
C LEU A 108 -11.07 10.29 0.32
N LEU A 109 -10.15 10.26 1.30
CA LEU A 109 -9.45 9.05 1.69
C LEU A 109 -10.26 8.16 2.64
N GLU A 110 -11.47 8.56 3.07
CA GLU A 110 -12.33 7.67 3.86
C GLU A 110 -12.69 6.38 3.07
N PRO A 111 -12.79 5.23 3.74
CA PRO A 111 -13.10 3.97 3.06
C PRO A 111 -14.42 4.05 2.28
N GLY A 112 -14.42 3.55 1.04
CA GLY A 112 -15.64 3.42 0.24
C GLY A 112 -16.03 4.66 -0.59
N TRP A 113 -15.30 5.78 -0.47
CA TRP A 113 -15.56 6.97 -1.30
C TRP A 113 -14.85 6.91 -2.65
N VAL A 114 -13.53 6.75 -2.65
CA VAL A 114 -12.74 6.65 -3.89
C VAL A 114 -12.49 5.18 -4.22
N SER A 115 -13.15 4.70 -5.27
CA SER A 115 -12.94 3.33 -5.80
C SER A 115 -12.37 3.33 -7.22
N ASP A 116 -12.35 4.49 -7.86
CA ASP A 116 -11.87 4.65 -9.23
C ASP A 116 -10.34 4.79 -9.24
N PRO A 117 -9.60 3.94 -9.98
CA PRO A 117 -8.15 4.05 -10.11
C PRO A 117 -7.67 5.43 -10.61
N GLU A 118 -8.47 6.13 -11.43
CA GLU A 118 -8.10 7.45 -11.95
C GLU A 118 -8.08 8.49 -10.81
N HIS A 119 -9.15 8.54 -10.03
CA HIS A 119 -9.23 9.43 -8.86
C HIS A 119 -8.17 9.08 -7.80
N LEU A 120 -7.90 7.79 -7.56
CA LEU A 120 -6.79 7.39 -6.66
C LEU A 120 -5.43 7.86 -7.17
N HIS A 121 -5.20 7.78 -8.48
CA HIS A 121 -3.96 8.25 -9.08
C HIS A 121 -3.77 9.76 -8.89
N VAL A 122 -4.83 10.55 -9.10
CA VAL A 122 -4.81 12.00 -8.92
C VAL A 122 -4.53 12.37 -7.46
N LEU A 123 -5.20 11.73 -6.49
CA LEU A 123 -4.89 11.94 -5.06
C LEU A 123 -3.46 11.53 -4.72
N ALA A 124 -3.01 10.37 -5.19
CA ALA A 124 -1.66 9.88 -4.93
C ALA A 124 -0.59 10.84 -5.48
N ARG A 125 -0.83 11.39 -6.67
CA ARG A 125 0.04 12.39 -7.29
C ARG A 125 0.08 13.69 -6.49
N ALA A 126 -1.09 14.19 -6.06
CA ALA A 126 -1.17 15.40 -5.25
C ALA A 126 -0.40 15.26 -3.92
N VAL A 127 -0.59 14.13 -3.22
CA VAL A 127 0.04 13.84 -1.92
C VAL A 127 1.54 13.59 -2.06
N ARG A 128 1.96 12.76 -3.03
CA ARG A 128 3.37 12.31 -3.12
C ARG A 128 4.26 13.28 -3.88
N GLN A 129 3.68 14.14 -4.72
CA GLN A 129 4.45 14.98 -5.63
C GLN A 129 4.01 16.45 -5.60
N ASP A 130 2.79 16.77 -6.00
CA ASP A 130 2.45 18.16 -6.34
C ASP A 130 2.46 19.10 -5.11
N VAL A 131 1.96 18.65 -3.95
CA VAL A 131 2.04 19.43 -2.70
C VAL A 131 3.48 19.55 -2.19
N PRO A 132 4.27 18.45 -2.03
CA PRO A 132 5.68 18.55 -1.70
C PRO A 132 6.48 19.48 -2.61
N GLU A 133 6.26 19.40 -3.93
CA GLU A 133 6.99 20.19 -4.93
C GLU A 133 6.66 21.69 -4.83
N ALA A 134 5.37 22.03 -4.64
CA ALA A 134 4.94 23.41 -4.43
C ALA A 134 5.59 24.01 -3.17
N VAL A 135 5.62 23.25 -2.07
CA VAL A 135 6.19 23.70 -0.79
C VAL A 135 7.71 23.79 -0.85
N ASP A 136 8.41 22.81 -1.43
CA ASP A 136 9.87 22.87 -1.63
C ASP A 136 10.26 24.08 -2.48
N THR A 137 9.54 24.30 -3.58
CA THR A 137 9.77 25.44 -4.48
C THR A 137 9.56 26.76 -3.75
N PHE A 138 8.53 26.87 -2.90
CA PHE A 138 8.32 28.03 -2.06
C PHE A 138 9.48 28.25 -1.07
N VAL A 139 9.88 27.22 -0.33
CA VAL A 139 10.97 27.32 0.66
C VAL A 139 12.29 27.70 -0.02
N ARG A 140 12.56 27.16 -1.20
CA ARG A 140 13.74 27.49 -2.01
C ARG A 140 13.67 28.89 -2.59
N THR A 141 12.50 29.39 -2.97
CA THR A 141 12.38 30.73 -3.58
C THR A 141 12.30 31.83 -2.52
N ARG A 142 11.69 31.57 -1.35
CA ARG A 142 11.54 32.57 -0.28
C ARG A 142 12.88 33.11 0.19
N TRP A 143 13.91 32.26 0.28
CA TRP A 143 15.22 32.73 0.70
C TRP A 143 15.87 33.63 -0.35
N TRP A 144 15.78 33.28 -1.64
CA TRP A 144 16.32 34.08 -2.74
C TRP A 144 15.63 35.44 -2.86
N SER A 145 14.31 35.47 -2.67
CA SER A 145 13.53 36.73 -2.73
C SER A 145 13.92 37.74 -1.65
N ARG A 146 14.46 37.27 -0.51
CA ARG A 146 15.03 38.15 0.54
C ARG A 146 16.36 38.77 0.12
N VAL A 147 17.10 38.12 -0.77
CA VAL A 147 18.44 38.55 -1.22
C VAL A 147 18.36 39.41 -2.49
N ALA A 148 17.42 39.12 -3.39
CA ALA A 148 17.20 39.86 -4.64
C ALA A 148 15.70 40.10 -4.89
N PRO A 149 15.12 41.14 -4.26
CA PRO A 149 13.72 41.48 -4.46
C PRO A 149 13.49 42.07 -5.86
N GLY A 150 12.51 41.53 -6.60
CA GLY A 150 12.20 41.99 -7.97
C GLY A 150 11.20 41.14 -8.76
N ALA A 151 10.88 39.92 -8.30
CA ALA A 151 9.87 39.04 -8.90
C ALA A 151 8.55 39.03 -8.10
N GLU A 152 7.50 38.40 -8.65
CA GLU A 152 6.24 38.17 -7.92
C GLU A 152 6.50 37.41 -6.61
N PRO A 153 5.84 37.77 -5.49
CA PRO A 153 6.10 37.16 -4.20
C PRO A 153 5.84 35.64 -4.21
N PRO A 154 6.78 34.81 -3.74
CA PRO A 154 6.65 33.34 -3.75
C PRO A 154 5.43 32.85 -2.95
N GLU A 155 4.98 33.61 -1.95
CA GLU A 155 3.77 33.34 -1.17
C GLU A 155 2.52 33.34 -2.04
N ARG A 156 2.43 34.25 -3.02
CA ARG A 156 1.27 34.33 -3.93
C ARG A 156 1.22 33.13 -4.88
N HIS A 157 2.38 32.67 -5.34
CA HIS A 157 2.46 31.47 -6.16
C HIS A 157 2.03 30.23 -5.40
N LEU A 158 2.51 30.06 -4.16
CA LEU A 158 2.12 28.92 -3.32
C LEU A 158 0.61 28.90 -3.08
N VAL A 159 0.01 30.02 -2.67
CA VAL A 159 -1.45 30.10 -2.45
C VAL A 159 -2.23 29.76 -3.71
N ARG A 160 -1.76 30.21 -4.88
CA ARG A 160 -2.38 29.88 -6.17
C ARG A 160 -2.27 28.39 -6.50
N GLN A 161 -1.09 27.79 -6.30
CA GLN A 161 -0.87 26.36 -6.51
C GLN A 161 -1.76 25.50 -5.61
N LEU A 162 -1.79 25.79 -4.30
CA LEU A 162 -2.67 25.08 -3.37
C LEU A 162 -4.15 25.27 -3.71
N SER A 163 -4.53 26.43 -4.24
CA SER A 163 -5.91 26.67 -4.70
C SER A 163 -6.28 25.84 -5.93
N LEU A 164 -5.35 25.62 -6.86
CA LEU A 164 -5.56 24.77 -8.02
C LEU A 164 -5.72 23.31 -7.61
N LEU A 165 -4.83 22.83 -6.73
CA LEU A 165 -4.92 21.47 -6.17
C LEU A 165 -6.23 21.25 -5.42
N HIS A 166 -6.65 22.22 -4.59
CA HIS A 166 -7.95 22.15 -3.92
C HIS A 166 -9.13 22.11 -4.91
N GLY A 167 -9.05 22.87 -6.01
CA GLY A 167 -10.05 22.85 -7.07
C GLY A 167 -10.17 21.46 -7.71
N GLU A 168 -9.05 20.85 -8.07
CA GLU A 168 -8.99 19.50 -8.65
C GLU A 168 -9.57 18.44 -7.69
N MET A 169 -9.19 18.46 -6.41
CA MET A 169 -9.77 17.56 -5.41
C MET A 169 -11.28 17.81 -5.22
N SER A 170 -11.73 19.07 -5.36
CA SER A 170 -13.15 19.41 -5.24
C SER A 170 -13.97 18.86 -6.40
N GLU A 171 -13.41 18.85 -7.61
CA GLU A 171 -14.05 18.23 -8.78
C GLU A 171 -14.25 16.73 -8.58
N ILE A 172 -13.25 16.03 -8.02
CA ILE A 172 -13.37 14.61 -7.64
C ILE A 172 -14.51 14.42 -6.62
N ALA A 173 -14.52 15.24 -5.56
CA ALA A 173 -15.57 15.16 -4.53
C ALA A 173 -16.99 15.40 -5.10
N VAL A 174 -17.12 16.31 -6.07
CA VAL A 174 -18.39 16.56 -6.77
C VAL A 174 -18.79 15.35 -7.61
N ALA A 175 -17.86 14.78 -8.38
CA ALA A 175 -18.13 13.61 -9.22
C ALA A 175 -18.61 12.40 -8.39
N LEU A 176 -17.94 12.13 -7.25
CA LEU A 176 -18.33 11.06 -6.34
C LEU A 176 -19.73 11.27 -5.75
N ARG A 177 -20.03 12.51 -5.34
CA ARG A 177 -21.35 12.87 -4.80
C ARG A 177 -22.46 12.69 -5.85
N GLN A 178 -22.20 13.05 -7.10
CA GLN A 178 -23.15 12.86 -8.20
C GLN A 178 -23.39 11.37 -8.48
N ALA A 179 -22.32 10.56 -8.50
CA ALA A 179 -22.43 9.12 -8.68
C ALA A 179 -23.26 8.46 -7.59
N GLU A 180 -23.07 8.86 -6.32
CA GLU A 180 -23.86 8.34 -5.21
C GLU A 180 -25.32 8.80 -5.26
N ALA A 181 -25.59 10.05 -5.63
CA ALA A 181 -26.95 10.55 -5.82
C ALA A 181 -27.71 9.75 -6.90
N ILE A 182 -27.06 9.43 -8.02
CA ILE A 182 -27.62 8.59 -9.08
C ILE A 182 -27.93 7.18 -8.54
N ARG A 183 -27.03 6.59 -7.75
CA ARG A 183 -27.23 5.27 -7.14
C ARG A 183 -28.44 5.26 -6.21
N GLN A 184 -28.60 6.30 -5.40
CA GLN A 184 -29.75 6.47 -4.51
C GLN A 184 -31.07 6.62 -5.29
N GLU A 185 -31.07 7.40 -6.37
CA GLU A 185 -32.25 7.56 -7.22
C GLU A 185 -32.66 6.24 -7.87
N ILE A 186 -31.70 5.49 -8.43
CA ILE A 186 -31.93 4.18 -9.03
C ILE A 186 -32.52 3.21 -8.00
N HIS A 187 -31.95 3.17 -6.79
CA HIS A 187 -32.44 2.28 -5.74
C HIS A 187 -33.86 2.65 -5.29
N THR A 188 -34.13 3.95 -5.16
CA THR A 188 -35.47 4.46 -4.82
C THR A 188 -36.49 4.02 -5.86
N ARG A 189 -36.20 4.24 -7.15
CA ARG A 189 -37.07 3.82 -8.27
C ARG A 189 -37.32 2.31 -8.26
N TYR A 190 -36.28 1.50 -8.06
CA TYR A 190 -36.42 0.04 -7.96
C TYR A 190 -37.38 -0.38 -6.83
N LEU A 191 -37.30 0.27 -5.66
CA LEU A 191 -38.18 -0.03 -4.53
C LEU A 191 -39.64 0.37 -4.81
N GLU A 192 -39.85 1.50 -5.46
CA GLU A 192 -41.18 1.97 -5.88
C GLU A 192 -41.82 0.99 -6.89
N GLU A 193 -41.06 0.54 -7.89
CA GLU A 193 -41.54 -0.41 -8.90
C GLU A 193 -41.84 -1.80 -8.33
N ARG A 194 -41.04 -2.28 -7.36
CA ARG A 194 -41.27 -3.57 -6.70
C ARG A 194 -42.53 -3.58 -5.83
N GLY A 195 -42.94 -2.43 -5.30
CA GLY A 195 -44.11 -2.28 -4.44
C GLY A 195 -45.45 -2.24 -5.20
N GLN A 196 -45.41 -2.15 -6.54
CA GLN A 196 -46.58 -2.16 -7.44
C GLN A 196 -46.84 -3.57 -7.98
#